data_AF-A0A938RRG0-F1
#
_entry.id   AF-A0A938RRG0-F1
#
_cell.length_a   1.000
_cell.length_b   1.000
_cell.length_c   1.000
_cell.angle_alpha   90.00
_cell.angle_beta   90.00
_cell.angle_gamma   90.00
#
_symmetry.space_group_name_H-M   'P 1'
#
loop_
_entity.id
_entity.type
_entity.pdbx_description
1 polymer ?
#
loop_
_entity_poly.entity_id
_entity_poly.type
_entity_poly.pdbx_seq_one_letter_code
_entity_poly.pdbx_strand_id
1 'polypeptide(L)'
;MFARVKKSGLYEYLQIVQNRRQGTKTIQRVVATIGRMDQIQQKGEIENLVRSLSRFSEKVLLVLSGKSDVRAEAKKIGPALICERLWKELEIGKIIRRLLAERKFEFDVERAIFLTVLHRLFVSGSDRSCDRWHRDYVIDGIDALSLHHLYRAMAFLGEELEDQKDCTPFAPRCTKDIIEEDLFLARRDLFSGLDCVFFDTTS
;
A
#
# COMPACT_ATOMS: atom_id res chain seq x y z
N MET A 1 -28.65 25.98 13.53
CA MET A 1 -28.22 26.67 14.76
C MET A 1 -26.73 26.45 14.91
N PHE A 2 -26.00 27.36 15.53
CA PHE A 2 -24.56 27.22 15.76
C PHE A 2 -24.14 27.94 17.03
N ALA A 3 -22.99 27.55 17.58
CA ALA A 3 -22.37 28.23 18.70
C ALA A 3 -21.50 29.39 18.20
N ARG A 4 -21.52 30.52 18.90
CA ARG A 4 -20.60 31.64 18.66
C ARG A 4 -20.12 32.24 19.97
N VAL A 5 -18.97 32.90 19.91
CA VAL A 5 -18.46 33.72 21.02
C VAL A 5 -18.89 35.17 20.81
N LYS A 6 -19.44 35.79 21.85
CA LYS A 6 -19.71 37.24 21.91
C LYS A 6 -18.76 37.88 22.90
N LYS A 7 -17.98 38.87 22.46
CA LYS A 7 -17.16 39.72 23.32
C LYS A 7 -18.03 40.80 23.97
N SER A 8 -17.86 41.01 25.27
CA SER A 8 -18.53 42.05 26.04
C SER A 8 -17.56 42.62 27.06
N GLY A 9 -16.92 43.74 26.72
CA GLY A 9 -15.81 44.29 27.50
C GLY A 9 -14.62 43.33 27.54
N LEU A 10 -14.13 43.04 28.75
CA LEU A 10 -13.02 42.11 29.00
C LEU A 10 -13.44 40.62 28.98
N TYR A 11 -14.73 40.32 28.81
CA TYR A 11 -15.26 38.96 28.94
C TYR A 11 -15.81 38.41 27.62
N GLU A 12 -15.71 37.10 27.48
CA GLU A 12 -16.21 36.34 26.34
C GLU A 12 -17.35 35.41 26.77
N TYR A 13 -18.44 35.36 26.01
CA TYR A 13 -19.62 34.56 26.32
C TYR A 13 -19.96 33.59 25.18
N LEU A 14 -20.27 32.35 25.52
CA LEU A 14 -20.77 31.36 24.57
C LEU A 14 -22.26 31.57 24.33
N GLN A 15 -22.67 31.67 23.08
CA GLN A 15 -24.07 31.79 22.68
C GLN A 15 -24.46 30.72 21.67
N ILE A 16 -25.68 30.20 21.79
CA ILE A 16 -26.32 29.41 20.73
C ILE A 16 -27.21 30.35 19.92
N VAL A 17 -27.01 30.37 18.61
CA VAL A 17 -27.67 31.30 17.69
C VAL A 17 -28.38 30.52 16.59
N GLN A 18 -29.54 31.03 16.21
CA GLN A 18 -30.33 30.51 15.11
C GLN A 18 -30.47 31.59 14.03
N ASN A 19 -30.18 31.22 12.79
CA ASN A 19 -30.52 32.06 11.63
C ASN A 19 -32.01 31.89 11.34
N ARG A 20 -32.75 33.00 11.28
CA ARG A 20 -34.15 33.03 10.87
C ARG A 20 -34.32 34.03 9.73
N ARG A 21 -35.07 33.65 8.70
CA ARG A 21 -35.44 34.55 7.61
C ARG A 21 -36.61 35.43 8.04
N GLN A 22 -36.45 36.74 7.88
CA GLN A 22 -37.52 37.72 8.06
C GLN A 22 -37.63 38.55 6.77
N GLY A 23 -38.63 38.22 5.95
CA GLY A 23 -38.78 38.77 4.60
C GLY A 23 -37.60 38.39 3.69
N THR A 24 -36.92 39.40 3.15
CA THR A 24 -35.76 39.23 2.25
C THR A 24 -34.42 39.12 2.97
N LYS A 25 -34.37 39.33 4.29
CA LYS A 25 -33.11 39.31 5.07
C LYS A 25 -33.05 38.11 6.02
N THR A 26 -31.85 37.58 6.23
CA THR A 26 -31.56 36.58 7.27
C THR A 26 -31.06 37.29 8.52
N ILE A 27 -31.75 37.09 9.64
CA ILE A 27 -31.41 37.71 10.93
C ILE A 27 -30.98 36.62 11.90
N GLN A 28 -29.98 36.94 12.71
CA GLN A 28 -29.48 36.07 13.77
C GLN A 28 -30.28 36.31 15.06
N ARG A 29 -30.98 35.28 15.55
CA ARG A 29 -31.62 35.28 16.86
C ARG A 29 -30.75 34.52 17.85
N VAL A 30 -30.40 35.18 18.97
CA VAL A 30 -29.78 34.48 20.11
C VAL A 30 -30.84 33.60 20.76
N VAL A 31 -30.58 32.29 20.78
CA VAL A 31 -31.45 31.29 21.41
C VAL A 31 -31.14 31.20 22.89
N ALA A 32 -29.86 31.13 23.24
CA ALA A 32 -29.40 31.08 24.62
C ALA A 32 -27.99 31.68 24.74
N THR A 33 -27.71 32.29 25.89
CA THR A 33 -26.34 32.59 26.34
C THR A 33 -26.00 31.56 27.40
N ILE A 34 -25.02 30.70 27.11
CA ILE A 34 -24.67 29.54 27.95
C ILE A 34 -23.91 29.99 29.20
N GLY A 35 -22.99 30.93 29.05
CA GLY A 35 -22.20 31.45 30.16
C GLY A 35 -20.93 32.14 29.69
N ARG A 36 -20.15 32.63 30.66
CA ARG A 36 -18.81 33.17 30.41
C ARG A 36 -17.84 32.05 30.07
N MET A 37 -17.10 32.20 28.97
CA MET A 37 -16.20 31.17 28.41
C MET A 37 -15.19 30.64 29.43
N ASP A 38 -14.54 31.52 30.18
CA ASP A 38 -13.54 31.17 31.19
C ASP A 38 -14.14 30.29 32.30
N GLN A 39 -15.34 30.61 32.77
CA GLN A 39 -16.00 29.90 33.86
C GLN A 39 -16.56 28.54 33.41
N ILE A 40 -17.22 28.49 32.26
CA ILE A 40 -17.84 27.24 31.76
C ILE A 40 -16.77 26.23 31.31
N GLN A 41 -15.62 26.70 30.82
CA GLN A 41 -14.51 25.84 30.44
C GLN A 41 -13.81 25.28 31.68
N GLN A 42 -13.57 26.11 32.71
CA GLN A 42 -12.96 25.65 33.96
C GLN A 42 -13.81 24.60 34.69
N LYS A 43 -15.14 24.69 34.59
CA LYS A 43 -16.09 23.75 35.21
C LYS A 43 -16.37 22.50 34.35
N GLY A 44 -15.82 22.42 33.15
CA GLY A 44 -16.09 21.31 32.21
C GLY A 44 -17.53 21.27 31.70
N GLU A 45 -18.26 22.39 31.77
CA GLU A 45 -19.68 22.45 31.37
C GLU A 45 -19.84 22.32 29.85
N ILE A 46 -18.83 22.74 29.08
CA ILE A 46 -18.80 22.58 27.61
C ILE A 46 -18.78 21.10 27.25
N GLU A 47 -17.91 20.31 27.87
CA GLU A 47 -17.76 18.88 27.61
C GLU A 47 -19.04 18.13 27.97
N ASN A 48 -19.70 18.51 29.08
CA ASN A 48 -20.99 17.96 29.47
C ASN A 48 -22.09 18.29 28.45
N LEU A 49 -22.13 19.53 27.95
CA LEU A 49 -23.08 19.96 26.92
C LEU A 49 -22.85 19.21 25.60
N VAL A 50 -21.60 19.10 25.16
CA VAL A 50 -21.21 18.35 23.95
C VAL A 50 -21.64 16.89 24.10
N ARG A 51 -21.33 16.24 25.22
CA ARG A 51 -21.71 14.83 25.47
C ARG A 51 -23.23 14.65 25.46
N SER A 52 -23.98 15.56 26.07
CA SER A 52 -25.44 15.52 26.09
C SER A 52 -26.03 15.66 24.68
N LEU A 53 -25.57 16.67 23.91
CA LEU A 53 -26.03 16.91 22.54
C LEU A 53 -25.65 15.77 21.58
N SER A 54 -24.49 15.16 21.78
CA SER A 54 -24.00 14.08 20.92
C SER A 54 -24.85 12.81 21.00
N ARG A 55 -25.59 12.60 22.10
CA ARG A 55 -26.58 11.51 22.22
C ARG A 55 -27.67 11.55 21.16
N PHE A 56 -27.89 12.71 20.55
CA PHE A 56 -28.90 12.94 19.53
C PHE A 56 -28.34 12.94 18.09
N SER A 57 -27.05 12.61 17.91
CA SER A 57 -26.43 12.53 16.58
C SER A 57 -25.71 11.19 16.42
N GLU A 58 -26.27 10.30 15.60
CA GLU A 58 -25.66 8.99 15.33
C GLU A 58 -24.20 9.10 14.86
N LYS A 59 -23.90 10.05 13.97
CA LYS A 59 -22.54 10.30 13.47
C LYS A 59 -21.57 10.71 14.58
N VAL A 60 -21.99 11.64 15.45
CA VAL A 60 -21.13 12.15 16.54
C VAL A 60 -21.00 11.12 17.66
N LEU A 61 -22.07 10.36 17.94
CA LEU A 61 -22.05 9.27 18.90
C LEU A 61 -21.10 8.15 18.48
N LEU A 62 -21.04 7.84 17.18
CA LEU A 62 -20.10 6.86 16.62
C LEU A 62 -18.64 7.30 16.82
N VAL A 63 -18.35 8.60 16.64
CA VAL A 63 -17.01 9.18 16.87
C VAL A 63 -16.66 9.26 18.38
N LEU A 64 -17.60 9.67 19.24
CA LEU A 64 -17.35 9.89 20.67
C LEU A 64 -17.39 8.62 21.52
N SER A 65 -18.08 7.56 21.08
CA SER A 65 -18.19 6.30 21.82
C SER A 65 -16.90 5.48 21.85
N GLY A 66 -15.81 5.95 21.23
CA GLY A 66 -14.53 5.26 21.26
C GLY A 66 -14.54 3.90 20.55
N LYS A 67 -15.63 3.54 19.86
CA LYS A 67 -15.68 2.39 18.94
C LYS A 67 -14.92 2.62 17.63
N SER A 68 -14.15 3.70 17.56
CA SER A 68 -13.33 4.02 16.40
C SER A 68 -11.90 4.36 16.79
N ASP A 69 -11.29 3.56 17.65
CA ASP A 69 -9.88 3.21 17.43
C ASP A 69 -9.87 2.17 16.29
N VAL A 70 -10.40 2.56 15.11
CA VAL A 70 -10.40 1.68 13.95
C VAL A 70 -8.97 1.63 13.45
N ARG A 71 -8.18 0.72 14.02
CA ARG A 71 -6.95 0.24 13.39
C ARG A 71 -7.37 -0.57 12.16
N ALA A 72 -7.73 0.13 11.09
CA ALA A 72 -7.93 -0.47 9.78
C ALA A 72 -6.58 -0.49 9.07
N GLU A 73 -6.00 -1.69 8.93
CA GLU A 73 -4.93 -1.91 7.97
C GLU A 73 -5.57 -2.24 6.62
N ALA A 74 -5.30 -1.42 5.60
CA ALA A 74 -5.71 -1.69 4.23
C ALA A 74 -4.54 -2.32 3.48
N LYS A 75 -4.78 -3.47 2.84
CA LYS A 75 -3.80 -4.16 2.01
C LYS A 75 -4.31 -4.26 0.57
N LYS A 76 -3.39 -4.20 -0.39
CA LYS A 76 -3.67 -4.35 -1.82
C LYS A 76 -3.53 -5.82 -2.22
N ILE A 77 -4.51 -6.35 -2.95
CA ILE A 77 -4.53 -7.75 -3.40
C ILE A 77 -4.45 -7.91 -4.93
N GLY A 78 -4.92 -6.91 -5.69
CA GLY A 78 -5.10 -7.01 -7.15
C GLY A 78 -3.82 -7.33 -7.93
N PRO A 79 -2.73 -6.55 -7.77
CA PRO A 79 -1.48 -6.79 -8.48
C PRO A 79 -0.92 -8.20 -8.29
N ALA A 80 -0.91 -8.68 -7.05
CA ALA A 80 -0.41 -10.01 -6.71
C ALA A 80 -1.21 -11.11 -7.43
N LEU A 81 -2.55 -11.05 -7.39
CA LEU A 81 -3.42 -12.05 -8.01
C LEU A 81 -3.26 -12.12 -9.54
N ILE A 82 -3.19 -10.98 -10.21
CA ILE A 82 -3.05 -10.91 -11.67
C ILE A 82 -1.67 -11.42 -12.09
N CYS A 83 -0.61 -10.91 -11.46
CA CYS A 83 0.75 -11.32 -11.78
C CYS A 83 1.00 -12.79 -11.44
N GLU A 84 0.41 -13.32 -10.35
CA GLU A 84 0.49 -14.74 -10.02
C GLU A 84 -0.16 -15.62 -11.10
N ARG A 85 -1.29 -15.18 -11.66
CA ARG A 85 -1.93 -15.90 -12.77
C ARG A 85 -1.03 -15.92 -14.01
N LEU A 86 -0.48 -14.77 -14.39
CA LEU A 86 0.46 -14.66 -15.51
C LEU A 86 1.72 -15.48 -15.26
N TRP A 87 2.26 -15.45 -14.05
CA TRP A 87 3.45 -16.20 -13.65
C TRP A 87 3.27 -17.72 -13.84
N LYS A 88 2.05 -18.21 -13.58
CA LYS A 88 1.66 -19.61 -13.82
C LYS A 88 1.44 -19.90 -15.31
N GLU A 89 0.71 -19.04 -16.03
CA GLU A 89 0.44 -19.22 -17.46
C GLU A 89 1.72 -19.19 -18.30
N LEU A 90 2.69 -18.36 -17.90
CA LEU A 90 4.00 -18.25 -18.53
C LEU A 90 5.00 -19.32 -18.06
N GLU A 91 4.59 -20.23 -17.19
CA GLU A 91 5.42 -21.28 -16.59
C GLU A 91 6.70 -20.80 -15.86
N ILE A 92 6.83 -19.50 -15.57
CA ILE A 92 8.05 -18.90 -14.99
C ILE A 92 8.40 -19.59 -13.67
N GLY A 93 7.43 -19.74 -12.77
CA GLY A 93 7.67 -20.38 -11.47
C GLY A 93 8.07 -21.86 -11.59
N LYS A 94 7.59 -22.57 -12.62
CA LYS A 94 7.94 -23.98 -12.87
C LYS A 94 9.38 -24.09 -13.37
N ILE A 95 9.80 -23.21 -14.27
CA ILE A 95 11.18 -23.13 -14.78
C ILE A 95 12.14 -22.82 -13.65
N ILE A 96 11.86 -21.78 -12.87
CA ILE A 96 12.71 -21.39 -11.72
C ILE A 96 12.81 -22.55 -10.72
N ARG A 97 11.69 -23.17 -10.33
CA ARG A 97 11.71 -24.32 -9.39
C ARG A 97 12.50 -25.50 -9.91
N ARG A 98 12.49 -25.76 -11.23
CA ARG A 98 13.31 -26.83 -11.83
C ARG A 98 14.80 -26.53 -11.67
N LEU A 99 15.24 -25.30 -11.94
CA LEU A 99 16.64 -24.90 -11.77
C LEU A 99 17.10 -24.88 -10.30
N LEU A 100 16.16 -24.70 -9.38
CA LEU A 100 16.40 -24.76 -7.94
C LEU A 100 16.39 -26.18 -7.36
N ALA A 101 15.95 -27.21 -8.10
CA ALA A 101 15.70 -28.54 -7.55
C ALA A 101 16.95 -29.20 -6.92
N GLU A 102 18.13 -28.90 -7.44
CA GLU A 102 19.40 -29.43 -6.93
C GLU A 102 20.13 -28.44 -6.00
N ARG A 103 19.53 -27.26 -5.77
CA ARG A 103 20.09 -26.20 -4.93
C ARG A 103 19.60 -26.34 -3.49
N LYS A 104 20.43 -25.95 -2.52
CA LYS A 104 20.16 -26.10 -1.08
C LYS A 104 19.75 -24.77 -0.42
N PHE A 105 18.83 -24.04 -1.04
CA PHE A 105 18.29 -22.82 -0.43
C PHE A 105 17.30 -23.18 0.68
N GLU A 106 17.42 -22.51 1.82
CA GLU A 106 16.54 -22.69 2.99
C GLU A 106 15.34 -21.72 3.00
N PHE A 107 15.09 -21.05 1.88
CA PHE A 107 13.99 -20.11 1.68
C PHE A 107 13.43 -20.27 0.27
N ASP A 108 12.22 -19.75 0.05
CA ASP A 108 11.59 -19.80 -1.26
C ASP A 108 12.17 -18.73 -2.19
N VAL A 109 13.18 -19.13 -2.97
CA VAL A 109 13.86 -18.26 -3.95
C VAL A 109 12.90 -17.83 -5.05
N GLU A 110 11.98 -18.70 -5.48
CA GLU A 110 11.02 -18.37 -6.53
C GLU A 110 10.07 -17.27 -6.07
N ARG A 111 9.60 -17.34 -4.82
CA ARG A 111 8.79 -16.27 -4.21
C ARG A 111 9.55 -14.98 -4.01
N ALA A 112 10.83 -15.05 -3.65
CA ALA A 112 11.69 -13.87 -3.58
C ALA A 112 11.84 -13.19 -4.95
N ILE A 113 12.07 -13.96 -6.02
CA ILE A 113 12.14 -13.44 -7.38
C ILE A 113 10.79 -12.82 -7.79
N PHE A 114 9.68 -13.55 -7.61
CA PHE A 114 8.33 -13.05 -7.91
C PHE A 114 8.05 -11.72 -7.22
N LEU A 115 8.38 -11.61 -5.93
CA LEU A 115 8.21 -10.39 -5.16
C LEU A 115 8.99 -9.21 -5.76
N THR A 116 10.27 -9.43 -6.13
CA THR A 116 11.07 -8.37 -6.75
C THR A 116 10.55 -7.98 -8.14
N VAL A 117 10.06 -8.93 -8.94
CA VAL A 117 9.45 -8.65 -10.25
C VAL A 117 8.20 -7.80 -10.07
N LEU A 118 7.32 -8.18 -9.14
CA LEU A 118 6.11 -7.44 -8.84
C LEU A 118 6.45 -6.00 -8.43
N HIS A 119 7.43 -5.81 -7.55
CA HIS A 119 7.87 -4.47 -7.18
C HIS A 119 8.43 -3.68 -8.37
N ARG A 120 9.21 -4.32 -9.26
CA ARG A 120 9.76 -3.68 -10.45
C ARG A 120 8.68 -3.24 -11.45
N LEU A 121 7.59 -3.99 -11.59
CA LEU A 121 6.49 -3.65 -12.48
C LEU A 121 5.65 -2.45 -12.02
N PHE A 122 5.52 -2.23 -10.70
CA PHE A 122 4.60 -1.21 -10.16
C PHE A 122 5.28 0.02 -9.55
N VAL A 123 6.50 -0.11 -9.05
CA VAL A 123 7.22 1.00 -8.36
C VAL A 123 8.66 1.15 -8.86
N SER A 124 9.27 0.09 -9.39
CA SER A 124 10.60 0.13 -10.03
C SER A 124 11.71 0.66 -9.11
N GLY A 125 11.73 0.23 -7.85
CA GLY A 125 12.78 0.58 -6.88
C GLY A 125 13.78 -0.56 -6.59
N SER A 126 14.74 -0.29 -5.70
CA SER A 126 15.73 -1.28 -5.23
C SER A 126 15.12 -2.41 -4.38
N ASP A 127 15.84 -3.51 -4.19
CA ASP A 127 15.38 -4.63 -3.33
C ASP A 127 15.12 -4.18 -1.88
N ARG A 128 15.86 -3.18 -1.39
CA ARG A 128 15.59 -2.55 -0.08
C ARG A 128 14.27 -1.78 -0.08
N SER A 129 13.90 -1.15 -1.19
CA SER A 129 12.58 -0.56 -1.35
C SER A 129 11.50 -1.64 -1.41
N CYS A 130 11.77 -2.75 -2.10
CA CYS A 130 10.86 -3.90 -2.21
C CYS A 130 10.49 -4.49 -0.83
N ASP A 131 11.47 -4.70 0.06
CA ASP A 131 11.26 -5.21 1.43
C ASP A 131 10.33 -4.31 2.27
N ARG A 132 10.34 -2.99 2.04
CA ARG A 132 9.40 -2.07 2.71
C ARG A 132 8.05 -2.04 2.03
N TRP A 133 8.05 -2.05 0.70
CA TRP A 133 6.86 -1.89 -0.13
C TRP A 133 5.87 -3.04 0.02
N HIS A 134 6.34 -4.28 0.13
CA HIS A 134 5.45 -5.45 0.15
C HIS A 134 4.53 -5.49 1.37
N ARG A 135 4.85 -4.73 2.43
CA ARG A 135 4.03 -4.61 3.64
C ARG A 135 2.62 -4.10 3.38
N ASP A 136 2.39 -3.40 2.28
CA ASP A 136 1.07 -2.89 1.91
C ASP A 136 0.29 -3.86 1.01
N TYR A 137 0.83 -5.05 0.74
CA TYR A 137 0.27 -6.03 -0.21
C TYR A 137 0.00 -7.37 0.48
N VAL A 138 -1.01 -8.09 -0.01
CA VAL A 138 -1.19 -9.52 0.29
C VAL A 138 -0.61 -10.30 -0.87
N ILE A 139 0.47 -11.04 -0.59
CA ILE A 139 1.16 -11.87 -1.57
C ILE A 139 1.40 -13.21 -0.88
N ASP A 140 1.00 -14.31 -1.53
CA ASP A 140 1.15 -15.64 -0.95
C ASP A 140 2.62 -16.09 -0.93
N GLY A 141 3.02 -16.80 0.12
CA GLY A 141 4.34 -17.42 0.26
C GLY A 141 5.52 -16.47 0.52
N ILE A 142 5.30 -15.21 0.91
CA ILE A 142 6.40 -14.25 1.15
C ILE A 142 6.62 -13.89 2.63
N ASP A 143 5.79 -14.38 3.55
CA ASP A 143 5.80 -13.93 4.96
C ASP A 143 7.14 -14.20 5.69
N ALA A 144 7.82 -15.29 5.32
CA ALA A 144 9.12 -15.65 5.87
C ALA A 144 10.30 -14.97 5.15
N LEU A 145 10.05 -14.22 4.08
CA LEU A 145 11.09 -13.56 3.33
C LEU A 145 11.62 -12.34 4.11
N SER A 146 12.92 -12.10 3.93
CA SER A 146 13.63 -10.98 4.55
C SER A 146 14.54 -10.37 3.48
N LEU A 147 14.94 -9.12 3.66
CA LEU A 147 15.79 -8.40 2.71
C LEU A 147 16.98 -9.22 2.16
N HIS A 148 17.69 -9.97 3.00
CA HIS A 148 18.82 -10.78 2.56
C HIS A 148 18.43 -11.95 1.63
N HIS A 149 17.20 -12.47 1.73
CA HIS A 149 16.65 -13.45 0.79
C HIS A 149 16.49 -12.85 -0.62
N LEU A 150 16.09 -11.57 -0.72
CA LEU A 150 16.00 -10.87 -2.01
C LEU A 150 17.38 -10.77 -2.67
N TYR A 151 18.41 -10.40 -1.90
CA TYR A 151 19.78 -10.32 -2.42
C TYR A 151 20.31 -11.69 -2.87
N ARG A 152 20.06 -12.75 -2.09
CA ARG A 152 20.45 -14.12 -2.47
C ARG A 152 19.72 -14.60 -3.72
N ALA A 153 18.46 -14.21 -3.90
CA ALA A 153 17.71 -14.51 -5.12
C ALA A 153 18.28 -13.79 -6.36
N MET A 154 18.69 -12.52 -6.23
CA MET A 154 19.37 -11.81 -7.33
C MET A 154 20.76 -12.41 -7.61
N ALA A 155 21.49 -12.82 -6.57
CA ALA A 155 22.77 -13.51 -6.74
C ALA A 155 22.60 -14.85 -7.47
N PHE A 156 21.54 -15.61 -7.20
CA PHE A 156 21.20 -16.82 -7.96
C PHE A 156 20.95 -16.50 -9.44
N LEU A 157 20.16 -15.46 -9.76
CA LEU A 157 19.91 -15.07 -11.16
C LEU A 157 21.19 -14.65 -11.89
N GLY A 158 22.11 -13.96 -11.19
CA GLY A 158 23.40 -13.51 -11.70
C GLY A 158 24.53 -14.54 -11.57
N GLU A 159 24.25 -15.78 -11.17
CA GLU A 159 25.28 -16.82 -11.06
C GLU A 159 25.77 -17.20 -12.47
N GLU A 160 27.06 -16.98 -12.73
CA GLU A 160 27.72 -17.30 -14.01
C GLU A 160 27.66 -18.79 -14.32
N LEU A 161 27.44 -19.11 -15.59
CA LEU A 161 27.43 -20.49 -16.09
C LEU A 161 28.85 -20.97 -16.41
N GLU A 162 29.10 -22.27 -16.32
CA GLU A 162 30.34 -22.84 -16.86
C GLU A 162 30.39 -22.75 -18.39
N ASP A 163 29.24 -22.95 -19.06
CA ASP A 163 29.10 -22.83 -20.51
C ASP A 163 28.86 -21.37 -20.94
N GLN A 164 29.93 -20.77 -21.48
CA GLN A 164 29.95 -19.39 -21.96
C GLN A 164 29.86 -19.27 -23.49
N LYS A 165 29.49 -20.34 -24.21
CA LYS A 165 29.56 -20.37 -25.68
C LYS A 165 28.80 -19.24 -26.38
N ASP A 166 27.64 -18.86 -25.86
CA ASP A 166 26.77 -17.82 -26.43
C ASP A 166 26.80 -16.50 -25.63
N CYS A 167 27.89 -16.23 -24.90
CA CYS A 167 28.01 -14.99 -24.13
C CYS A 167 28.09 -13.76 -25.03
N THR A 168 27.61 -12.62 -24.52
CA THR A 168 27.80 -11.34 -25.20
C THR A 168 29.23 -10.83 -24.96
N PRO A 169 29.75 -9.89 -25.79
CA PRO A 169 31.06 -9.31 -25.54
C PRO A 169 31.20 -8.53 -24.23
N PHE A 170 30.09 -8.18 -23.58
CA PHE A 170 30.06 -7.25 -22.44
C PHE A 170 29.58 -7.89 -21.14
N ALA A 171 29.00 -9.09 -21.19
CA ALA A 171 28.50 -9.79 -20.00
C ALA A 171 28.58 -11.32 -20.19
N PRO A 172 28.98 -12.06 -19.14
CA PRO A 172 28.94 -13.51 -19.14
C PRO A 172 27.50 -14.02 -19.19
N ARG A 173 27.33 -15.26 -19.62
CA ARG A 173 26.07 -15.99 -19.43
C ARG A 173 25.89 -16.33 -17.96
N CYS A 174 24.69 -16.08 -17.46
CA CYS A 174 24.27 -16.34 -16.10
C CYS A 174 23.00 -17.20 -16.07
N THR A 175 22.59 -17.62 -14.88
CA THR A 175 21.36 -18.39 -14.66
C THR A 175 20.11 -17.73 -15.27
N LYS A 176 20.05 -16.40 -15.30
CA LYS A 176 18.96 -15.68 -15.98
C LYS A 176 18.81 -16.07 -17.45
N ASP A 177 19.92 -16.35 -18.14
CA ASP A 177 19.90 -16.64 -19.58
C ASP A 177 19.29 -18.01 -19.84
N ILE A 178 19.56 -19.00 -18.97
CA ILE A 178 18.87 -20.30 -18.99
C ILE A 178 17.36 -20.11 -18.80
N ILE A 179 16.95 -19.24 -17.86
CA ILE A 179 15.53 -18.96 -17.63
C ILE A 179 14.89 -18.35 -18.87
N GLU A 180 15.55 -17.37 -19.52
CA GLU A 180 15.07 -16.75 -20.75
C GLU A 180 14.94 -17.76 -21.90
N GLU A 181 15.94 -18.63 -22.07
CA GLU A 181 15.95 -19.71 -23.06
C GLU A 181 14.82 -20.73 -22.80
N ASP A 182 14.65 -21.16 -21.56
CA ASP A 182 13.59 -22.07 -21.16
C ASP A 182 12.19 -21.48 -21.38
N LEU A 183 12.03 -20.18 -21.09
CA LEU A 183 10.79 -19.45 -21.36
C LEU A 183 10.49 -19.35 -22.86
N PHE A 184 11.52 -19.14 -23.68
CA PHE A 184 11.39 -19.17 -25.13
C PHE A 184 10.98 -20.55 -25.62
N LEU A 185 11.69 -21.61 -25.20
CA LEU A 185 11.41 -22.98 -25.61
C LEU A 185 10.03 -23.47 -25.18
N ALA A 186 9.59 -23.14 -23.96
CA ALA A 186 8.29 -23.54 -23.43
C ALA A 186 7.11 -22.95 -24.22
N ARG A 187 7.30 -21.78 -24.86
CA ARG A 187 6.27 -21.09 -25.62
C ARG A 187 6.46 -21.15 -27.13
N ARG A 188 7.53 -21.81 -27.60
CA ARG A 188 7.81 -21.94 -29.04
C ARG A 188 6.79 -22.89 -29.67
N ASP A 189 5.99 -22.34 -30.57
CA ASP A 189 5.05 -23.05 -31.44
C ASP A 189 5.41 -22.89 -32.93
N LEU A 190 4.59 -23.48 -33.81
CA LEU A 190 4.78 -23.43 -35.26
C LEU A 190 4.61 -22.03 -35.87
N PHE A 191 4.08 -21.06 -35.11
CA PHE A 191 3.80 -19.70 -35.54
C PHE A 191 4.68 -18.67 -34.81
N SER A 192 5.60 -19.13 -33.97
CA SER A 192 6.48 -18.26 -33.18
C SER A 192 7.47 -17.56 -34.09
N GLY A 193 7.17 -16.29 -34.40
CA GLY A 193 8.04 -15.36 -35.11
C GLY A 193 8.73 -14.38 -34.16
N LEU A 194 9.76 -13.70 -34.66
CA LEU A 194 10.38 -12.58 -33.95
C LEU A 194 9.57 -11.31 -34.22
N ASP A 195 8.64 -10.98 -33.32
CA ASP A 195 7.80 -9.78 -33.46
C ASP A 195 8.38 -8.54 -32.75
N CYS A 196 9.04 -8.74 -31.61
CA CYS A 196 9.55 -7.65 -30.79
C CYS A 196 10.84 -8.05 -30.08
N VAL A 197 11.84 -7.18 -30.12
CA VAL A 197 13.09 -7.32 -29.37
C VAL A 197 13.09 -6.27 -28.27
N PHE A 198 13.06 -6.70 -27.01
CA PHE A 198 13.27 -5.82 -25.87
C PHE A 198 14.78 -5.67 -25.67
N PHE A 199 15.29 -4.47 -25.91
CA PHE A 199 16.64 -4.10 -25.49
C PHE A 199 16.59 -3.59 -24.06
N ASP A 200 17.16 -4.36 -23.14
CA ASP A 200 17.44 -3.86 -21.80
C ASP A 200 18.59 -2.84 -21.91
N THR A 201 18.31 -1.58 -21.57
CA THR A 201 19.30 -0.50 -21.56
C THR A 201 19.86 -0.25 -20.16
N THR A 202 19.46 -1.06 -19.17
CA THR A 202 20.00 -0.92 -17.82
C THR A 202 21.41 -1.48 -17.75
N SER A 203 22.33 -0.58 -17.40
CA SER A 203 23.78 -0.82 -17.19
C SER A 203 24.05 -1.18 -15.74
#